data_AF-A0A842IS40-F1
#
_entry.id   AF-A0A842IS40-F1
#
_cell.length_a   1.000
_cell.length_b   1.000
_cell.length_c   1.000
_cell.angle_alpha   90.00
_cell.angle_beta   90.00
_cell.angle_gamma   90.00
#
_symmetry.space_group_name_H-M   'P 1'
#
loop_
_entity.id
_entity.type
_entity.pdbx_description
1 polymer ?
#
loop_
_entity_poly.entity_id
_entity_poly.type
_entity_poly.pdbx_seq_one_letter_code
_entity_poly.pdbx_strand_id
1 'polypeptide(L)'
;MVVLKKMNASTLMETLIATVLVMVIFMVASLILNNMFSNSIKNNRRAITSKINAIEYLYINDKITLPYQDDYEDWMITMEPLKNTSKIGLKATNEVTGKTIEKIFYKR
;
A
#
# COMPACT_ATOMS: atom_id res chain seq x y z
N MET A 1 50.03 28.25 31.51
CA MET A 1 50.50 27.90 30.15
C MET A 1 49.32 27.33 29.39
N VAL A 2 48.67 28.13 28.55
CA VAL A 2 47.48 27.71 27.79
C VAL A 2 47.99 27.21 26.45
N VAL A 3 47.95 25.90 26.24
CA VAL A 3 48.42 25.29 24.99
C VAL A 3 47.32 25.43 23.95
N LEU A 4 47.44 26.43 23.07
CA LEU A 4 46.65 26.50 21.84
C LEU A 4 47.13 25.37 20.92
N LYS A 5 46.44 24.23 20.97
CA LYS A 5 46.70 23.08 20.10
C LYS A 5 46.27 23.43 18.68
N LYS A 6 47.21 23.76 17.79
CA LYS A 6 46.95 24.00 16.37
C LYS A 6 46.43 22.71 15.73
N MET A 7 45.17 22.71 15.30
CA MET A 7 44.63 21.64 14.47
C MET A 7 45.12 21.84 13.03
N ASN A 8 45.57 20.76 12.39
CA ASN A 8 45.94 20.82 10.98
C ASN A 8 44.70 21.14 10.14
N ALA A 9 44.80 22.10 9.23
CA ALA A 9 43.70 22.46 8.32
C ALA A 9 43.19 21.25 7.51
N SER A 10 44.05 20.25 7.29
CA SER A 10 43.71 18.96 6.70
C SER A 10 42.58 18.23 7.45
N THR A 11 42.58 18.26 8.79
CA THR A 11 41.56 17.60 9.63
C THR A 11 40.19 18.30 9.52
N LEU A 12 40.19 19.62 9.30
CA LEU A 12 38.95 20.38 9.10
C LEU A 12 38.30 20.03 7.76
N MET A 13 39.12 19.91 6.70
CA MET A 13 38.64 19.49 5.38
C MET A 13 38.10 18.07 5.39
N GLU A 14 38.76 17.15 6.09
CA GLU A 14 38.31 15.77 6.25
C GLU A 14 36.96 15.68 6.97
N THR A 15 36.81 16.45 8.06
CA THR A 15 35.54 16.51 8.80
C THR A 15 34.42 17.08 7.93
N LEU A 16 34.70 18.11 7.15
CA LEU A 16 33.71 18.72 6.25
C LEU A 16 33.26 17.71 5.19
N ILE A 17 34.19 17.01 4.53
CA ILE A 17 33.87 15.98 3.54
C ILE A 17 33.02 14.87 4.16
N ALA A 18 33.39 14.40 5.36
CA ALA A 18 32.63 13.39 6.07
C ALA A 18 31.19 13.84 6.37
N THR A 19 31.01 15.10 6.81
CA THR A 19 29.64 15.62 7.06
C THR A 19 28.82 15.72 5.79
N VAL A 20 29.41 16.13 4.66
CA VAL A 20 28.71 16.18 3.37
C VAL A 20 28.31 14.78 2.91
N LEU A 21 29.20 13.80 3.04
CA LEU A 21 28.89 12.40 2.71
C LEU A 21 27.73 11.87 3.54
N VAL A 22 27.72 12.12 4.85
CA VAL A 22 26.62 11.72 5.73
C VAL A 22 25.31 12.41 5.31
N MET A 23 25.33 13.70 5.00
CA MET A 23 24.14 14.43 4.51
C MET A 23 23.59 13.83 3.21
N VAL A 24 24.45 13.49 2.25
CA VAL A 24 24.03 12.87 0.98
C VAL A 24 23.38 11.51 1.23
N ILE A 25 23.95 10.69 2.11
CA ILE A 25 23.39 9.39 2.46
C ILE A 25 21.99 9.55 3.09
N PHE A 26 21.82 10.50 4.01
CA PHE A 26 20.51 10.78 4.61
C PHE A 26 19.48 11.26 3.60
N MET A 27 19.89 12.09 2.64
CA MET A 27 19.02 12.56 1.57
C MET A 27 18.53 11.40 0.69
N VAL A 28 19.45 10.53 0.25
CA VAL A 28 19.11 9.34 -0.55
C VAL A 28 18.22 8.38 0.25
N ALA A 29 18.55 8.11 1.51
CA ALA A 29 17.74 7.26 2.38
C ALA A 29 16.32 7.81 2.56
N SER A 30 16.16 9.13 2.71
CA SER A 30 14.86 9.78 2.84
C SER A 30 14.02 9.63 1.58
N LEU A 31 14.64 9.78 0.40
CA LEU A 31 13.97 9.57 -0.89
C LEU A 31 13.54 8.11 -1.07
N ILE A 32 14.39 7.15 -0.71
CA ILE A 32 14.06 5.73 -0.73
C ILE A 32 12.87 5.45 0.19
N LEU A 33 12.93 5.93 1.44
CA LEU A 33 11.88 5.70 2.42
C LEU A 33 10.55 6.31 1.98
N ASN A 34 10.55 7.52 1.43
CA ASN A 34 9.33 8.17 0.93
C ASN A 34 8.70 7.37 -0.21
N ASN A 35 9.52 6.90 -1.16
CA ASN A 35 9.05 6.04 -2.24
C ASN A 35 8.50 4.71 -1.74
N MET A 36 9.19 4.06 -0.79
CA MET A 36 8.71 2.82 -0.18
C MET A 36 7.40 3.02 0.56
N PHE A 37 7.26 4.10 1.32
CA PHE A 37 6.05 4.43 2.07
C PHE A 37 4.86 4.70 1.13
N SER A 38 5.07 5.54 0.11
CA SER A 38 4.08 5.83 -0.93
C SER A 38 3.62 4.56 -1.64
N ASN A 39 4.56 3.69 -2.01
CA ASN A 39 4.23 2.43 -2.68
C ASN A 39 3.52 1.43 -1.74
N SER A 40 3.87 1.41 -0.45
CA SER A 40 3.20 0.59 0.56
C SER A 40 1.74 1.00 0.73
N ILE A 41 1.45 2.30 0.83
CA ILE A 41 0.08 2.82 0.91
C ILE A 41 -0.70 2.50 -0.37
N LYS A 42 -0.16 2.82 -1.54
CA LYS A 42 -0.82 2.57 -2.84
C LYS A 42 -1.09 1.09 -3.10
N ASN A 43 -0.29 0.20 -2.52
CA ASN A 43 -0.44 -1.24 -2.70
C ASN A 43 -1.09 -1.91 -1.48
N ASN A 44 -1.61 -1.15 -0.52
CA ASN A 44 -2.28 -1.69 0.65
C ASN A 44 -3.64 -2.28 0.27
N ARG A 45 -3.64 -3.56 -0.11
CA ARG A 45 -4.85 -4.32 -0.43
C ARG A 45 -5.68 -4.68 0.81
N ARG A 46 -5.21 -4.41 2.03
CA ARG A 46 -5.90 -4.87 3.25
C ARG A 46 -7.28 -4.22 3.41
N ALA A 47 -7.42 -2.93 3.08
CA ALA A 47 -8.70 -2.23 3.16
C ALA A 47 -9.74 -2.87 2.23
N ILE A 48 -9.39 -3.06 0.94
CA ILE A 48 -10.28 -3.69 -0.03
C ILE A 48 -10.54 -5.16 0.29
N THR A 49 -9.55 -5.94 0.72
CA THR A 49 -9.76 -7.34 1.13
C THR A 49 -10.69 -7.43 2.35
N SER A 50 -10.58 -6.51 3.31
CA SER A 50 -11.49 -6.45 4.47
C SER A 50 -12.92 -6.16 4.03
N LYS A 51 -13.10 -5.16 3.15
CA LYS A 51 -14.41 -4.81 2.59
C LYS A 51 -15.03 -5.97 1.81
N ILE A 52 -14.25 -6.67 0.97
CA ILE A 52 -14.68 -7.88 0.26
C ILE A 52 -15.17 -8.96 1.24
N ASN A 53 -14.42 -9.21 2.31
CA ASN A 53 -14.81 -10.19 3.34
C ASN A 53 -16.08 -9.76 4.10
N ALA A 54 -16.26 -8.45 4.34
CA ALA A 54 -17.48 -7.93 4.96
C ALA A 54 -18.70 -8.12 4.05
N ILE A 55 -18.54 -7.87 2.74
CA ILE A 55 -19.59 -8.11 1.74
C ILE A 55 -19.96 -9.60 1.69
N GLU A 56 -18.97 -10.50 1.65
CA GLU A 56 -19.22 -11.95 1.72
C GLU A 56 -20.00 -12.34 2.98
N TYR A 57 -19.62 -11.80 4.15
CA TYR A 57 -20.33 -12.05 5.39
C TYR A 57 -21.79 -11.56 5.34
N LEU A 58 -22.03 -10.36 4.82
CA LEU A 58 -23.38 -9.81 4.66
C LEU A 58 -24.23 -10.67 3.71
N TYR A 59 -23.62 -11.20 2.64
CA TYR A 59 -24.30 -12.07 1.69
C TYR A 59 -24.68 -13.42 2.31
N ILE A 60 -23.79 -14.04 3.09
CA ILE A 60 -24.06 -15.29 3.80
C ILE A 60 -25.20 -15.11 4.81
N ASN A 61 -25.31 -13.93 5.43
CA ASN A 61 -26.36 -13.61 6.40
C ASN A 61 -27.62 -12.99 5.77
N ASP A 62 -27.82 -13.15 4.45
CA ASP A 62 -29.00 -12.68 3.72
C ASP A 62 -29.27 -11.16 3.82
N LYS A 63 -28.26 -10.37 4.17
CA LYS A 63 -28.38 -8.90 4.30
C LYS A 63 -28.19 -8.15 2.98
N ILE A 64 -27.63 -8.81 1.98
CA ILE A 64 -27.46 -8.26 0.62
C ILE A 64 -27.90 -9.28 -0.42
N THR A 65 -28.54 -8.81 -1.48
CA THR A 65 -29.05 -9.62 -2.59
C THR A 65 -28.22 -9.40 -3.84
N LEU A 66 -28.23 -10.39 -4.73
CA LEU A 66 -27.58 -10.32 -6.04
C LEU A 66 -28.52 -9.74 -7.10
N PRO A 67 -28.02 -9.03 -8.12
CA PRO A 67 -26.63 -8.56 -8.27
C PRO A 67 -26.32 -7.41 -7.32
N TYR A 68 -25.07 -7.33 -6.84
CA TYR A 68 -24.62 -6.27 -5.94
C TYR A 68 -23.47 -5.50 -6.58
N GLN A 69 -23.55 -4.17 -6.52
CA GLN A 69 -22.49 -3.26 -6.95
C GLN A 69 -22.22 -2.24 -5.85
N ASP A 70 -20.95 -1.95 -5.59
CA ASP A 70 -20.52 -0.99 -4.58
C ASP A 70 -19.25 -0.29 -5.03
N ASP A 71 -19.26 1.04 -4.90
CA ASP A 71 -18.11 1.89 -5.21
C ASP A 71 -17.41 2.20 -3.89
N TYR A 72 -16.22 1.63 -3.72
CA TYR A 72 -15.40 1.80 -2.51
C TYR A 72 -14.08 2.47 -2.87
N GLU A 73 -13.98 3.77 -2.59
CA GLU A 73 -12.82 4.61 -2.94
C GLU A 73 -12.53 4.50 -4.45
N ASP A 74 -11.32 4.08 -4.83
CA ASP A 74 -10.91 3.86 -6.22
C ASP A 74 -11.27 2.45 -6.75
N TRP A 75 -12.14 1.70 -6.06
CA TRP A 75 -12.48 0.31 -6.39
C TRP A 75 -13.97 0.14 -6.69
N MET A 76 -14.26 -0.37 -7.89
CA MET A 76 -15.59 -0.86 -8.26
C MET A 76 -15.70 -2.34 -7.88
N ILE A 77 -16.63 -2.66 -6.98
CA ILE A 77 -16.90 -4.03 -6.54
C ILE A 77 -18.19 -4.50 -7.20
N THR A 78 -18.13 -5.62 -7.93
CA THR A 78 -19.27 -6.26 -8.55
C THR A 78 -19.42 -7.70 -8.05
N MET A 79 -20.65 -8.09 -7.76
CA MET A 79 -20.99 -9.46 -7.37
C MET A 79 -22.03 -10.02 -8.32
N GLU A 80 -21.68 -11.11 -8.99
CA GLU A 80 -22.53 -11.75 -10.00
C GLU A 80 -22.60 -13.27 -9.79
N PRO A 81 -23.77 -13.89 -10.03
CA PRO A 81 -23.88 -15.35 -10.01
C PRO A 81 -23.11 -15.96 -11.20
N LEU A 82 -22.23 -16.93 -10.92
CA LEU A 82 -21.56 -17.67 -11.99
C LEU A 82 -22.57 -18.62 -12.64
N LYS A 83 -22.85 -18.40 -13.93
CA LYS A 83 -23.83 -19.16 -14.73
C LYS A 83 -23.83 -20.66 -14.37
N ASN A 84 -24.99 -21.14 -13.96
CA ASN A 84 -25.33 -22.56 -13.74
C ASN A 84 -24.67 -23.28 -12.55
N THR A 85 -24.11 -22.57 -11.57
CA THR A 85 -23.61 -23.17 -10.31
C THR A 85 -24.01 -22.33 -9.10
N SER A 86 -24.15 -22.92 -7.90
CA SER A 86 -24.35 -22.21 -6.62
C SER A 86 -23.12 -21.39 -6.17
N LYS A 87 -22.27 -20.97 -7.12
CA LYS A 87 -21.05 -20.20 -6.92
C LYS A 87 -21.31 -18.73 -7.25
N ILE A 88 -20.74 -17.88 -6.42
CA ILE A 88 -20.87 -16.44 -6.56
C ILE A 88 -19.48 -15.88 -6.79
N GLY A 89 -19.33 -15.12 -7.88
CA GLY A 89 -18.11 -14.39 -8.19
C GLY A 89 -18.21 -12.98 -7.64
N LEU A 90 -17.31 -12.63 -6.74
CA LEU A 90 -17.08 -11.25 -6.33
C LEU A 90 -15.80 -10.76 -6.99
N LYS A 91 -15.92 -9.65 -7.71
CA LYS A 91 -14.82 -9.00 -8.42
C LYS A 91 -14.68 -7.58 -7.89
N ALA A 92 -13.47 -7.18 -7.53
CA ALA A 92 -13.13 -5.81 -7.21
C ALA A 92 -12.08 -5.32 -8.21
N THR A 93 -12.41 -4.28 -8.98
CA THR A 93 -11.51 -3.68 -9.97
C THR A 93 -11.19 -2.25 -9.55
N ASN A 94 -9.90 -1.95 -9.42
CA ASN A 94 -9.43 -0.61 -9.12
C ASN A 94 -9.42 0.23 -10.40
N GLU A 95 -10.15 1.34 -10.41
CA GLU A 95 -10.33 2.20 -11.58
C GLU A 95 -9.04 2.95 -11.95
N VAL A 96 -8.18 3.25 -10.96
CA VAL A 96 -6.96 4.04 -11.14
C VAL A 96 -5.76 3.20 -11.59
N THR A 97 -5.66 1.97 -11.12
CA THR A 97 -4.49 1.09 -11.35
C THR A 97 -4.79 -0.11 -12.25
N GLY A 98 -6.05 -0.36 -12.59
CA GLY A 98 -6.50 -1.53 -13.37
C GLY A 98 -6.33 -2.87 -12.63
N LYS A 99 -5.91 -2.85 -11.35
CA LYS A 99 -5.75 -4.06 -10.55
C LYS A 99 -7.10 -4.69 -10.28
N THR A 100 -7.19 -6.01 -10.44
CA THR A 100 -8.41 -6.76 -10.20
C THR A 100 -8.16 -7.81 -9.11
N ILE A 101 -9.11 -7.96 -8.18
CA ILE A 101 -9.14 -8.99 -7.15
C ILE A 101 -10.43 -9.76 -7.34
N GLU A 102 -10.32 -11.07 -7.55
CA GLU A 102 -11.47 -11.97 -7.74
C GLU A 102 -11.54 -12.96 -6.58
N LYS A 103 -12.74 -13.16 -6.04
CA LYS A 103 -13.02 -14.14 -5.01
C LYS A 103 -14.28 -14.92 -5.39
N ILE A 104 -14.18 -16.25 -5.37
CA ILE A 104 -15.31 -17.13 -5.65
C ILE A 104 -15.67 -17.85 -4.35
N PHE A 105 -16.93 -17.75 -3.93
CA PHE A 105 -17.43 -18.43 -2.74
C PHE A 105 -18.79 -19.06 -2.99
N TYR A 106 -19.19 -19.95 -2.07
CA TYR A 106 -20.44 -20.71 -2.14
C TYR A 106 -21.36 -20.23 -1.03
N LYS A 107 -22.64 -20.06 -1.36
CA LYS A 107 -23.68 -20.00 -0.33
C LYS A 107 -23.94 -21.43 0.12
N ARG A 108 -23.62 -21.74 1.38
CA ARG A 108 -23.86 -23.07 1.95
C ARG A 108 -25.27 -23.18 2.51
#